data_AF-A0A2M8FSI0-F1
#
_entry.id   AF-A0A2M8FSI0-F1
#
_cell.length_a   1.000
_cell.length_b   1.000
_cell.length_c   1.000
_cell.angle_alpha   90.00
_cell.angle_beta   90.00
_cell.angle_gamma   90.00
#
_symmetry.space_group_name_H-M   'P 1'
#
loop_
_entity.id
_entity.type
_entity.pdbx_description
1 polymer ?
#
loop_
_entity_poly.entity_id
_entity_poly.type
_entity_poly.pdbx_seq_one_letter_code
_entity_poly.pdbx_strand_id
1 'polypeptide(L)'
;AVRMGTLEGMKFGHLQIAKISGGKAEFVSTVSIDEINTKGIKPAAQKKLREFDGKKFILNGVNITSSGDIFISGQDFKIDNMGDVKGRVYKDLLMFQFDKAGEFKRYYGVENTAKPAGLFGGAGGAKSFPSEFALYESPNGKDLFWNVFLVQDVDVDCSSETSTNYLAGTKTTTTTCVYTPLYQGKFGKIDLASGSISDFTTFGGKDYFLYIDLEDNGKGKDAPYFSINGGKQVVYVARQRKGGISGSERWGNSLWFGKFDPTK
;
A
#
# COMPACT_ATOMS: atom_id res chain seq x y z
N ALA A 1 21.22 16.55 7.69
CA ALA A 1 20.75 15.40 8.49
C ALA A 1 19.72 15.80 9.56
N VAL A 2 19.98 16.79 10.42
CA VAL A 2 19.09 17.17 11.55
C VAL A 2 17.67 17.58 11.13
N ARG A 3 17.51 18.38 10.06
CA ARG A 3 16.19 18.88 9.59
C ARG A 3 15.21 17.77 9.15
N MET A 4 15.71 16.70 8.51
CA MET A 4 14.87 15.57 8.10
C MET A 4 14.41 14.76 9.33
N GLY A 5 15.30 14.53 10.30
CA GLY A 5 14.96 13.85 11.55
C GLY A 5 13.92 14.62 12.38
N THR A 6 13.98 15.95 12.41
CA THR A 6 12.98 16.78 13.10
C THR A 6 11.61 16.67 12.44
N LEU A 7 11.52 16.76 11.10
CA LEU A 7 10.26 16.57 10.38
C LEU A 7 9.74 15.13 10.49
N GLU A 8 10.60 14.14 10.68
CA GLU A 8 10.28 12.71 10.89
C GLU A 8 9.56 12.41 12.20
N GLY A 9 9.82 13.17 13.26
CA GLY A 9 9.18 12.99 14.57
C GLY A 9 7.93 13.84 14.80
N MET A 10 7.60 14.77 13.89
CA MET A 10 6.48 15.69 14.09
C MET A 10 5.12 15.00 13.95
N LYS A 11 4.20 15.41 14.82
CA LYS A 11 2.77 15.13 14.72
C LYS A 11 2.07 16.42 14.29
N PHE A 12 1.30 16.34 13.20
CA PHE A 12 0.50 17.44 12.70
C PHE A 12 -0.89 17.42 13.35
N GLY A 13 -1.43 18.60 13.63
CA GLY A 13 -2.76 18.76 14.21
C GLY A 13 -3.89 18.86 13.16
N HIS A 14 -3.54 19.09 11.90
CA HIS A 14 -4.50 19.34 10.82
C HIS A 14 -4.05 18.71 9.50
N LEU A 15 -5.02 18.34 8.68
CA LEU A 15 -4.85 18.03 7.26
C LEU A 15 -5.43 19.18 6.44
N GLN A 16 -4.68 19.65 5.44
CA GLN A 16 -5.13 20.70 4.53
C GLN A 16 -5.10 20.20 3.09
N ILE A 17 -6.16 20.53 2.34
CA ILE A 17 -6.23 20.30 0.90
C ILE A 17 -6.55 21.62 0.20
N ALA A 18 -6.03 21.79 -1.01
CA ALA A 18 -6.33 22.96 -1.83
C ALA A 18 -6.56 22.53 -3.27
N LYS A 19 -7.55 23.15 -3.92
CA LYS A 19 -7.75 23.06 -5.37
C LYS A 19 -7.29 24.37 -5.99
N ILE A 20 -6.37 24.28 -6.94
CA ILE A 20 -5.85 25.43 -7.67
C ILE A 20 -6.29 25.32 -9.12
N SER A 21 -6.95 26.34 -9.63
CA SER A 21 -7.43 26.39 -11.02
C SER A 21 -7.40 27.83 -11.52
N GLY A 22 -6.97 28.03 -12.78
CA GLY A 22 -6.89 29.36 -13.39
C GLY A 22 -6.03 30.36 -12.61
N GLY A 23 -4.96 29.89 -11.96
CA GLY A 23 -4.03 30.75 -11.19
C GLY A 23 -4.54 31.20 -9.82
N LYS A 24 -5.68 30.69 -9.34
CA LYS A 24 -6.23 30.99 -8.01
C LYS A 24 -6.54 29.72 -7.23
N ALA A 25 -6.55 29.83 -5.90
CA ALA A 25 -7.14 28.80 -5.05
C ALA A 25 -8.67 28.87 -5.20
N GLU A 26 -9.26 27.80 -5.73
CA GLU A 26 -10.72 27.64 -5.81
C GLU A 26 -11.29 27.33 -4.41
N PHE A 27 -10.60 26.48 -3.66
CA PHE A 27 -10.82 26.29 -2.24
C PHE A 27 -9.52 25.93 -1.52
N VAL A 28 -9.50 26.19 -0.21
CA VAL A 28 -8.53 25.66 0.74
C VAL A 28 -9.32 25.18 1.96
N SER A 29 -9.21 23.89 2.26
CA SER A 29 -9.96 23.25 3.34
C SER A 29 -9.00 22.66 4.34
N THR A 30 -9.30 22.88 5.62
CA THR A 30 -8.48 22.40 6.73
C THR A 30 -9.38 21.65 7.70
N VAL A 31 -8.97 20.46 8.11
CA VAL A 31 -9.69 19.64 9.09
C VAL A 31 -8.72 19.20 10.18
N SER A 32 -9.16 19.21 11.43
CA SER A 32 -8.33 18.75 12.56
C SER A 32 -8.23 17.22 12.58
N ILE A 33 -7.15 16.68 13.13
CA ILE A 33 -7.00 15.22 13.28
C ILE A 33 -8.09 14.65 14.20
N ASP A 34 -8.51 15.39 15.21
CA ASP A 34 -9.58 14.97 16.11
C ASP A 34 -10.91 14.86 15.36
N GLU A 35 -11.24 15.85 14.52
CA GLU A 35 -12.43 15.79 13.66
C GLU A 35 -12.35 14.62 12.66
N ILE A 36 -11.18 14.38 12.06
CA ILE A 36 -10.96 13.23 11.17
C ILE A 36 -11.38 11.92 11.84
N ASN A 37 -10.90 11.68 13.06
CA ASN A 37 -11.14 10.42 13.76
C ASN A 37 -12.60 10.28 14.23
N THR A 38 -13.30 11.37 14.53
CA THR A 38 -14.74 11.32 14.85
C THR A 38 -15.62 10.92 13.66
N LYS A 39 -15.18 11.20 12.42
CA LYS A 39 -15.84 10.78 11.17
C LYS A 39 -15.22 9.51 10.57
N GLY A 40 -14.56 8.71 11.41
CA GLY A 40 -13.86 7.50 11.00
C GLY A 40 -14.79 6.30 10.77
N ILE A 41 -14.55 5.60 9.67
CA ILE A 41 -15.26 4.41 9.23
C ILE A 41 -14.26 3.26 9.16
N LYS A 42 -14.69 2.09 9.62
CA LYS A 42 -13.93 0.84 9.56
C LYS A 42 -14.75 -0.25 8.86
N PRO A 43 -14.10 -1.26 8.27
CA PRO A 43 -14.78 -2.48 7.87
C PRO A 43 -15.53 -3.13 9.04
N ALA A 44 -16.63 -3.82 8.74
CA ALA A 44 -17.52 -4.40 9.75
C ALA A 44 -16.78 -5.40 10.67
N ALA A 45 -15.99 -6.31 10.09
CA ALA A 45 -15.23 -7.34 10.82
C ALA A 45 -14.02 -6.77 11.58
N GLN A 46 -13.57 -5.55 11.29
CA GLN A 46 -12.45 -4.94 12.00
C GLN A 46 -12.88 -4.50 13.40
N LYS A 47 -12.17 -4.93 14.45
CA LYS A 47 -12.60 -4.67 15.85
C LYS A 47 -12.57 -3.19 16.23
N LYS A 48 -11.52 -2.47 15.85
CA LYS A 48 -11.29 -1.06 16.19
C LYS A 48 -10.99 -0.26 14.93
N LEU A 49 -11.39 1.01 14.89
CA LEU A 49 -10.93 1.92 13.86
C LEU A 49 -9.40 2.04 13.95
N ARG A 50 -8.72 2.08 12.79
CA ARG A 50 -7.32 2.50 12.74
C ARG A 50 -7.31 4.01 12.66
N GLU A 51 -6.99 4.67 13.76
CA GLU A 51 -7.02 6.12 13.85
C GLU A 51 -5.83 6.73 13.11
N PHE A 52 -6.04 7.90 12.51
CA PHE A 52 -4.95 8.69 11.98
C PHE A 52 -4.37 9.51 13.12
N ASP A 53 -3.10 9.29 13.45
CA ASP A 53 -2.46 9.92 14.60
C ASP A 53 -1.77 11.26 14.27
N GLY A 54 -1.89 11.74 13.02
CA GLY A 54 -1.25 12.97 12.53
C GLY A 54 0.24 12.83 12.25
N LYS A 55 0.82 11.63 12.35
CA LYS A 55 2.21 11.38 11.96
C LYS A 55 2.33 11.09 10.47
N LYS A 56 3.55 10.78 10.05
CA LYS A 56 3.89 10.52 8.66
C LYS A 56 3.09 9.38 8.06
N PHE A 57 2.63 9.64 6.85
CA PHE A 57 2.08 8.66 5.95
C PHE A 57 2.66 8.91 4.55
N ILE A 58 2.68 7.88 3.74
CA ILE A 58 2.93 8.02 2.30
C ILE A 58 1.61 8.22 1.58
N LEU A 59 1.62 9.05 0.55
CA LEU A 59 0.49 9.18 -0.38
C LEU A 59 0.60 8.08 -1.43
N ASN A 60 -0.49 7.37 -1.63
CA ASN A 60 -0.61 6.34 -2.65
C ASN A 60 -1.40 6.84 -3.87
N GLY A 61 -2.34 7.77 -3.66
CA GLY A 61 -3.08 8.36 -4.77
C GLY A 61 -4.08 9.42 -4.35
N VAL A 62 -4.49 10.20 -5.35
CA VAL A 62 -5.62 11.13 -5.27
C VAL A 62 -6.58 10.75 -6.40
N ASN A 63 -7.84 10.51 -6.06
CA ASN A 63 -8.88 10.11 -7.02
C ASN A 63 -10.06 11.06 -6.88
N ILE A 64 -10.63 11.47 -8.00
CA ILE A 64 -11.81 12.35 -8.04
C ILE A 64 -12.91 11.57 -8.75
N THR A 65 -14.05 11.39 -8.09
CA THR A 65 -15.20 10.70 -8.67
C THR A 65 -15.94 11.57 -9.67
N SER A 66 -16.86 10.97 -10.42
CA SER A 66 -17.77 11.65 -11.33
C SER A 66 -18.64 12.72 -10.63
N SER A 67 -18.96 12.52 -9.35
CA SER A 67 -19.65 13.50 -8.50
C SER A 67 -18.76 14.66 -8.03
N GLY A 68 -17.44 14.55 -8.23
CA GLY A 68 -16.44 15.50 -7.78
C GLY A 68 -15.94 15.27 -6.35
N ASP A 69 -16.39 14.21 -5.66
CA ASP A 69 -15.81 13.84 -4.36
C ASP A 69 -14.33 13.45 -4.54
N ILE A 70 -13.49 13.85 -3.59
CA ILE A 70 -12.04 13.71 -3.63
C ILE A 70 -11.62 12.67 -2.60
N PHE A 71 -10.90 11.66 -3.03
CA PHE A 71 -10.35 10.59 -2.20
C PHE A 71 -8.83 10.65 -2.20
N ILE A 72 -8.24 10.84 -1.02
CA ILE A 72 -6.80 10.85 -0.81
C ILE A 72 -6.44 9.59 -0.03
N SER A 73 -5.69 8.68 -0.64
CA SER A 73 -5.32 7.41 -0.02
C SER A 73 -3.83 7.36 0.31
N GLY A 74 -3.50 6.65 1.39
CA GLY A 74 -2.14 6.55 1.88
C GLY A 74 -1.95 5.45 2.92
N GLN A 75 -0.73 5.34 3.43
CA GLN A 75 -0.37 4.37 4.47
C GLN A 75 0.53 5.03 5.51
N ASP A 76 0.18 4.94 6.79
CA ASP A 76 1.06 5.44 7.85
C ASP A 76 2.26 4.51 8.05
N PHE A 77 3.34 5.07 8.61
CA PHE A 77 4.52 4.29 8.92
C PHE A 77 5.25 4.84 10.14
N LYS A 78 6.04 3.96 10.76
CA LYS A 78 7.04 4.36 11.75
C LYS A 78 8.44 4.04 11.21
N ILE A 79 9.46 4.67 11.79
CA ILE A 79 10.83 4.18 11.65
C ILE A 79 11.09 3.19 12.78
N ASP A 80 11.68 2.05 12.44
CA ASP A 80 12.09 1.03 13.39
C ASP A 80 13.54 0.60 13.10
N ASN A 81 14.20 0.01 14.09
CA ASN A 81 15.57 -0.46 13.95
C ASN A 81 15.58 -1.97 13.71
N MET A 82 16.46 -2.44 12.83
CA MET A 82 16.82 -3.85 12.67
C MET A 82 18.34 -3.96 12.74
N GLY A 83 18.86 -4.38 13.89
CA GLY A 83 20.29 -4.23 14.20
C GLY A 83 20.70 -2.76 14.09
N ASP A 84 21.76 -2.48 13.34
CA ASP A 84 22.26 -1.12 13.09
C ASP A 84 21.52 -0.37 11.96
N VAL A 85 20.56 -1.02 11.28
CA VAL A 85 19.85 -0.45 10.14
C VAL A 85 18.50 0.13 10.58
N LYS A 86 18.22 1.38 10.19
CA LYS A 86 16.91 2.01 10.38
C LYS A 86 16.06 1.83 9.12
N GLY A 87 14.84 1.33 9.28
CA GLY A 87 13.91 1.08 8.19
C GLY A 87 12.50 1.60 8.47
N ARG A 88 11.72 1.82 7.41
CA ARG A 88 10.28 2.10 7.55
C ARG A 88 9.56 0.80 7.89
N VAL A 89 8.55 0.92 8.75
CA VAL A 89 7.57 -0.13 9.04
C VAL A 89 6.20 0.47 8.78
N TYR A 90 5.63 0.12 7.64
CA TYR A 90 4.30 0.52 7.20
C TYR A 90 3.25 -0.17 8.04
N LYS A 91 2.26 0.62 8.41
CA LYS A 91 1.15 0.26 9.28
C LYS A 91 -0.12 0.26 8.46
N ASP A 92 -1.14 0.96 8.92
CA ASP A 92 -2.52 0.86 8.49
C ASP A 92 -2.79 1.66 7.22
N LEU A 93 -3.84 1.27 6.51
CA LEU A 93 -4.25 1.87 5.25
C LEU A 93 -5.26 2.97 5.54
N LEU A 94 -5.04 4.13 4.94
CA LEU A 94 -5.76 5.35 5.22
C LEU A 94 -6.42 5.87 3.94
N MET A 95 -7.64 6.38 4.06
CA MET A 95 -8.28 7.14 3.00
C MET A 95 -9.12 8.29 3.57
N PHE A 96 -8.91 9.49 3.04
CA PHE A 96 -9.66 10.69 3.40
C PHE A 96 -10.60 11.04 2.26
N GLN A 97 -11.87 11.29 2.58
CA GLN A 97 -12.89 11.73 1.63
C GLN A 97 -13.26 13.19 1.89
N PHE A 98 -13.15 13.99 0.86
CA PHE A 98 -13.65 15.36 0.80
C PHE A 98 -14.75 15.44 -0.28
N ASP A 99 -15.68 16.37 -0.13
CA ASP A 99 -16.64 16.65 -1.19
C ASP A 99 -16.02 17.50 -2.31
N LYS A 100 -16.82 17.79 -3.33
CA LYS A 100 -16.43 18.64 -4.46
C LYS A 100 -16.07 20.10 -4.09
N ALA A 101 -16.54 20.59 -2.95
CA ALA A 101 -16.21 21.91 -2.41
C ALA A 101 -14.97 21.87 -1.50
N GLY A 102 -14.41 20.68 -1.27
CA GLY A 102 -13.27 20.44 -0.40
C GLY A 102 -13.66 20.24 1.07
N GLU A 103 -14.93 20.12 1.42
CA GLU A 103 -15.34 19.87 2.81
C GLU A 103 -15.05 18.43 3.22
N PHE A 104 -14.51 18.22 4.42
CA PHE A 104 -14.15 16.89 4.90
C PHE A 104 -15.40 16.08 5.30
N LYS A 105 -15.59 14.94 4.61
CA LYS A 105 -16.75 14.06 4.82
C LYS A 105 -16.43 12.91 5.77
N ARG A 106 -15.40 12.13 5.46
CA ARG A 106 -15.16 10.82 6.09
C ARG A 106 -13.70 10.43 6.06
N TYR A 107 -13.34 9.56 6.98
CA TYR A 107 -12.05 8.89 7.03
C TYR A 107 -12.24 7.37 7.05
N TYR A 108 -11.45 6.64 6.29
CA TYR A 108 -11.44 5.18 6.28
C TYR A 108 -10.10 4.69 6.83
N GLY A 109 -10.14 4.01 7.97
CA GLY A 109 -8.97 3.44 8.63
C GLY A 109 -9.02 1.92 8.61
N VAL A 110 -8.21 1.30 7.74
CA VAL A 110 -8.22 -0.14 7.47
C VAL A 110 -6.93 -0.79 7.97
N GLU A 111 -7.06 -1.91 8.67
CA GLU A 111 -5.91 -2.65 9.20
C GLU A 111 -5.01 -3.22 8.10
N ASN A 112 -3.70 -3.02 8.25
CA ASN A 112 -2.72 -3.77 7.48
C ASN A 112 -2.48 -5.15 8.10
N THR A 113 -3.07 -6.15 7.46
CA THR A 113 -3.01 -7.56 7.86
C THR A 113 -1.72 -8.28 7.46
N ALA A 114 -0.69 -7.59 6.97
CA ALA A 114 0.61 -8.21 6.69
C ALA A 114 1.23 -8.75 7.98
N LYS A 115 1.98 -9.85 7.87
CA LYS A 115 2.71 -10.37 9.02
C LYS A 115 3.86 -9.41 9.41
N PRO A 116 4.04 -9.13 10.70
CA PRO A 116 5.22 -8.39 11.16
C PRO A 116 6.49 -9.22 10.96
N ALA A 117 7.66 -8.55 10.90
CA ALA A 117 8.95 -9.24 10.85
C ALA A 117 9.26 -9.90 12.20
N GLY A 118 9.53 -11.21 12.22
CA GLY A 118 9.91 -11.95 13.44
C GLY A 118 8.84 -11.94 14.55
N LEU A 119 9.23 -12.39 15.75
CA LEU A 119 8.33 -12.52 16.91
C LEU A 119 7.89 -11.16 17.50
N PHE A 120 8.72 -10.12 17.33
CA PHE A 120 8.52 -8.81 17.97
C PHE A 120 8.12 -7.69 16.99
N GLY A 121 8.05 -7.97 15.69
CA GLY A 121 7.90 -6.95 14.66
C GLY A 121 9.17 -6.15 14.40
N GLY A 122 9.13 -5.30 13.37
CA GLY A 122 10.25 -4.47 12.96
C GLY A 122 10.39 -4.31 11.45
N ALA A 123 11.44 -3.62 11.03
CA ALA A 123 11.90 -3.60 9.64
C ALA A 123 12.49 -4.98 9.25
N GLY A 124 12.58 -5.27 7.95
CA GLY A 124 13.11 -6.53 7.41
C GLY A 124 12.08 -7.57 6.96
N GLY A 125 10.78 -7.30 7.12
CA GLY A 125 9.70 -8.17 6.63
C GLY A 125 8.76 -7.45 5.66
N ALA A 126 7.60 -8.05 5.38
CA ALA A 126 6.59 -7.52 4.46
C ALA A 126 6.20 -6.05 4.75
N LYS A 127 6.06 -5.71 6.03
CA LYS A 127 5.75 -4.33 6.48
C LYS A 127 6.88 -3.32 6.21
N SER A 128 8.02 -3.72 5.69
CA SER A 128 9.08 -2.78 5.27
C SER A 128 8.81 -2.13 3.93
N PHE A 129 7.83 -2.67 3.19
CA PHE A 129 7.44 -2.21 1.87
C PHE A 129 6.05 -1.59 1.90
N PRO A 130 5.81 -0.50 1.16
CA PRO A 130 4.51 0.12 1.10
C PRO A 130 3.54 -0.76 0.32
N SER A 131 2.26 -0.69 0.68
CA SER A 131 1.19 -1.23 -0.15
C SER A 131 0.90 -0.28 -1.32
N GLU A 132 0.33 -0.79 -2.39
CA GLU A 132 -0.10 -0.01 -3.55
C GLU A 132 -1.62 -0.02 -3.68
N PHE A 133 -2.22 1.07 -4.15
CA PHE A 133 -3.67 1.20 -4.24
C PHE A 133 -4.13 1.56 -5.64
N ALA A 134 -5.29 1.03 -6.02
CA ALA A 134 -6.05 1.46 -7.18
C ALA A 134 -7.51 1.68 -6.77
N LEU A 135 -8.11 2.76 -7.25
CA LEU A 135 -9.51 3.08 -6.98
C LEU A 135 -10.30 3.05 -8.28
N TYR A 136 -11.49 2.44 -8.24
CA TYR A 136 -12.39 2.38 -9.39
C TYR A 136 -13.79 2.79 -8.95
N GLU A 137 -14.32 3.86 -9.52
CA GLU A 137 -15.72 4.22 -9.34
C GLU A 137 -16.59 3.32 -10.23
N SER A 138 -17.70 2.84 -9.69
CA SER A 138 -18.70 2.15 -10.49
C SER A 138 -19.33 3.11 -11.51
N PRO A 139 -19.73 2.64 -12.70
CA PRO A 139 -20.38 3.52 -13.68
C PRO A 139 -21.72 4.11 -13.22
N ASN A 140 -22.33 3.53 -12.18
CA ASN A 140 -23.56 4.06 -11.58
C ASN A 140 -23.31 5.24 -10.63
N GLY A 141 -22.05 5.56 -10.31
CA GLY A 141 -21.65 6.64 -9.40
C GLY A 141 -22.03 6.43 -7.93
N LYS A 142 -22.38 5.19 -7.54
CA LYS A 142 -22.83 4.83 -6.19
C LYS A 142 -21.77 4.10 -5.38
N ASP A 143 -20.84 3.42 -6.02
CA ASP A 143 -19.85 2.59 -5.36
C ASP A 143 -18.43 3.03 -5.78
N LEU A 144 -17.50 2.91 -4.84
CA LEU A 144 -16.08 3.08 -5.07
C LEU A 144 -15.34 1.84 -4.58
N PHE A 145 -14.61 1.19 -5.47
CA PHE A 145 -13.85 -0.01 -5.16
C PHE A 145 -12.40 0.35 -4.85
N TRP A 146 -12.00 0.14 -3.60
CA TRP A 146 -10.62 0.33 -3.16
C TRP A 146 -9.87 -0.99 -3.28
N ASN A 147 -9.05 -1.08 -4.31
CA ASN A 147 -8.15 -2.20 -4.55
C ASN A 147 -6.83 -1.90 -3.86
N VAL A 148 -6.36 -2.85 -3.04
CA VAL A 148 -5.13 -2.76 -2.26
C VAL A 148 -4.25 -3.95 -2.65
N PHE A 149 -3.08 -3.65 -3.19
CA PHE A 149 -2.00 -4.60 -3.35
C PHE A 149 -1.18 -4.57 -2.08
N LEU A 150 -1.47 -5.51 -1.18
CA LEU A 150 -0.90 -5.57 0.15
C LEU A 150 0.34 -6.45 0.13
N VAL A 151 1.50 -5.92 0.54
CA VAL A 151 2.71 -6.74 0.69
C VAL A 151 2.47 -7.73 1.83
N GLN A 152 2.34 -9.02 1.51
CA GLN A 152 2.10 -10.07 2.50
C GLN A 152 3.37 -10.85 2.83
N ASP A 153 4.36 -10.77 1.93
CA ASP A 153 5.65 -11.42 2.12
C ASP A 153 6.74 -10.74 1.29
N VAL A 154 7.98 -11.21 1.45
CA VAL A 154 9.16 -10.73 0.73
C VAL A 154 9.93 -11.93 0.20
N ASP A 155 10.31 -11.89 -1.08
CA ASP A 155 11.28 -12.81 -1.63
C ASP A 155 12.69 -12.26 -1.41
N VAL A 156 13.60 -13.11 -0.95
CA VAL A 156 14.99 -12.71 -0.67
C VAL A 156 15.93 -13.60 -1.42
N ASP A 157 16.75 -12.98 -2.27
CA ASP A 157 17.79 -13.62 -3.08
C ASP A 157 19.14 -13.03 -2.70
N CYS A 158 20.05 -13.88 -2.19
CA CYS A 158 21.37 -13.46 -1.74
C CYS A 158 22.47 -14.12 -2.58
N SER A 159 23.48 -13.34 -2.97
CA SER A 159 24.75 -13.83 -3.52
C SER A 159 25.88 -13.51 -2.54
N SER A 160 26.93 -14.33 -2.53
CA SER A 160 28.11 -14.09 -1.68
C SER A 160 29.39 -14.18 -2.50
N GLU A 161 30.27 -13.21 -2.32
CA GLU A 161 31.58 -13.14 -2.96
C GLU A 161 32.67 -13.06 -1.89
N THR A 162 33.75 -13.81 -2.05
CA THR A 162 34.89 -13.76 -1.12
C THR A 162 36.09 -13.17 -1.82
N SER A 163 36.57 -12.04 -1.31
CA SER A 163 37.82 -11.40 -1.75
C SER A 163 38.94 -11.70 -0.75
N THR A 164 40.15 -11.96 -1.25
CA THR A 164 41.34 -12.16 -0.42
C THR A 164 42.31 -11.03 -0.68
N ASN A 165 42.64 -10.26 0.35
CA ASN A 165 43.75 -9.32 0.30
C ASN A 165 45.03 -10.05 0.69
N TYR A 166 45.79 -10.50 -0.31
CA TYR A 166 47.03 -11.25 -0.11
C TYR A 166 48.14 -10.44 0.58
N LEU A 167 48.12 -9.10 0.48
CA LEU A 167 49.10 -8.22 1.13
C LEU A 167 48.84 -8.07 2.63
N ALA A 168 47.57 -8.05 3.05
CA ALA A 168 47.16 -7.95 4.45
C ALA A 168 46.88 -9.31 5.12
N GLY A 169 46.89 -10.41 4.35
CA GLY A 169 46.52 -11.75 4.84
C GLY A 169 45.05 -11.90 5.24
N THR A 170 44.18 -10.97 4.83
CA THR A 170 42.76 -10.94 5.24
C THR A 170 41.85 -11.49 4.15
N LYS A 171 40.80 -12.22 4.56
CA LYS A 171 39.70 -12.64 3.70
C LYS A 171 38.43 -11.89 4.10
N THR A 172 37.71 -11.35 3.11
CA THR A 172 36.44 -10.66 3.31
C THR A 172 35.39 -11.34 2.46
N THR A 173 34.35 -11.87 3.11
CA THR A 173 33.15 -12.38 2.43
C THR A 173 32.08 -11.30 2.48
N THR A 174 31.60 -10.90 1.31
CA THR A 174 30.51 -9.94 1.14
C THR A 174 29.28 -10.69 0.67
N THR A 175 28.18 -10.57 1.40
CA THR A 175 26.87 -11.08 0.99
C THR A 175 25.98 -9.93 0.57
N THR A 176 25.45 -9.99 -0.65
CA THR A 176 24.51 -9.02 -1.21
C THR A 176 23.15 -9.68 -1.34
N CYS A 177 22.10 -9.07 -0.79
CA CYS A 177 20.74 -9.59 -0.88
C CYS A 177 19.80 -8.60 -1.58
N VAL A 178 18.96 -9.10 -2.47
CA VAL A 178 17.85 -8.39 -3.11
C VAL A 178 16.56 -8.82 -2.43
N TYR A 179 15.72 -7.84 -2.09
CA TYR A 179 14.44 -8.05 -1.42
C TYR A 179 13.31 -7.61 -2.34
N THR A 180 12.48 -8.55 -2.77
CA THR A 180 11.36 -8.31 -3.69
C THR A 180 10.03 -8.39 -2.93
N PRO A 181 9.23 -7.31 -2.85
CA PRO A 181 7.94 -7.35 -2.18
C PRO A 181 6.95 -8.24 -2.95
N LEU A 182 6.25 -9.10 -2.23
CA LEU A 182 5.24 -9.98 -2.80
C LEU A 182 3.85 -9.50 -2.38
N TYR A 183 3.11 -9.01 -3.36
CA TYR A 183 1.80 -8.41 -3.16
C TYR A 183 0.69 -9.43 -3.28
N GLN A 184 -0.26 -9.35 -2.36
CA GLN A 184 -1.54 -10.02 -2.45
C GLN A 184 -2.61 -8.95 -2.68
N GLY A 185 -3.38 -9.12 -3.75
CA GLY A 185 -4.45 -8.19 -4.05
C GLY A 185 -5.66 -8.41 -3.15
N LYS A 186 -6.22 -7.30 -2.67
CA LYS A 186 -7.41 -7.24 -1.84
C LYS A 186 -8.32 -6.13 -2.34
N PHE A 187 -9.62 -6.23 -2.10
CA PHE A 187 -10.53 -5.10 -2.37
C PHE A 187 -11.59 -4.93 -1.31
N GLY A 188 -11.95 -3.67 -1.07
CA GLY A 188 -13.14 -3.26 -0.35
C GLY A 188 -14.03 -2.39 -1.23
N LYS A 189 -15.33 -2.40 -0.96
CA LYS A 189 -16.33 -1.57 -1.64
C LYS A 189 -16.83 -0.49 -0.68
N ILE A 190 -16.82 0.75 -1.11
CA ILE A 190 -17.37 1.91 -0.40
C ILE A 190 -18.69 2.29 -1.07
N ASP A 191 -19.78 2.30 -0.32
CA ASP A 191 -21.04 2.89 -0.76
C ASP A 191 -20.94 4.42 -0.58
N LEU A 192 -20.98 5.18 -1.67
CA LEU A 192 -20.69 6.62 -1.66
C LEU A 192 -21.77 7.45 -0.93
N ALA A 193 -23.00 6.95 -0.87
CA ALA A 193 -24.11 7.63 -0.21
C ALA A 193 -24.00 7.52 1.31
N SER A 194 -24.01 6.27 1.82
CA SER A 194 -23.89 5.97 3.25
C SER A 194 -22.48 6.21 3.79
N GLY A 195 -21.46 6.01 2.95
CA GLY A 195 -20.05 5.97 3.34
C GLY A 195 -19.63 4.70 4.05
N SER A 196 -20.44 3.63 4.00
CA SER A 196 -20.04 2.34 4.55
C SER A 196 -18.97 1.68 3.69
N ILE A 197 -18.08 0.91 4.32
CA ILE A 197 -17.04 0.12 3.64
C ILE A 197 -17.21 -1.37 3.95
N SER A 198 -17.10 -2.21 2.93
CA SER A 198 -17.14 -3.66 3.09
C SER A 198 -15.87 -4.19 3.76
N ASP A 199 -15.95 -5.42 4.26
CA ASP A 199 -14.74 -6.18 4.58
C ASP A 199 -13.91 -6.42 3.31
N PHE A 200 -12.59 -6.43 3.48
CA PHE A 200 -11.67 -6.61 2.37
C PHE A 200 -11.58 -8.09 1.99
N THR A 201 -11.86 -8.38 0.73
CA THR A 201 -11.76 -9.74 0.17
C THR A 201 -10.44 -9.90 -0.58
N THR A 202 -9.79 -11.06 -0.42
CA THR A 202 -8.51 -11.37 -1.08
C THR A 202 -8.74 -11.99 -2.45
N PHE A 203 -8.02 -11.50 -3.47
CA PHE A 203 -8.01 -12.03 -4.83
C PHE A 203 -7.29 -13.37 -4.91
N GLY A 204 -7.78 -14.30 -5.72
CA GLY A 204 -7.10 -15.58 -6.01
C GLY A 204 -6.94 -16.57 -4.85
N GLY A 205 -7.13 -16.12 -3.60
CA GLY A 205 -6.88 -16.90 -2.40
C GLY A 205 -5.54 -16.56 -1.74
N LYS A 206 -5.29 -17.15 -0.57
CA LYS A 206 -4.14 -16.77 0.28
C LYS A 206 -2.78 -17.14 -0.30
N ASP A 207 -2.74 -18.12 -1.20
CA ASP A 207 -1.52 -18.67 -1.76
C ASP A 207 -1.11 -17.99 -3.07
N TYR A 208 -1.88 -17.01 -3.55
CA TYR A 208 -1.60 -16.31 -4.80
C TYR A 208 -1.05 -14.92 -4.54
N PHE A 209 0.08 -14.63 -5.18
CA PHE A 209 0.74 -13.34 -5.16
C PHE A 209 0.76 -12.77 -6.58
N LEU A 210 0.47 -11.49 -6.68
CA LEU A 210 0.40 -10.75 -7.92
C LEU A 210 1.71 -10.89 -8.70
N TYR A 211 1.59 -11.25 -9.98
CA TYR A 211 2.71 -11.55 -10.85
C TYR A 211 3.41 -10.24 -11.21
N ILE A 212 4.60 -10.03 -10.66
CA ILE A 212 5.49 -8.96 -11.10
C ILE A 212 6.49 -9.64 -12.02
N ASP A 213 6.53 -9.23 -13.28
CA ASP A 213 7.56 -9.69 -14.19
C ASP A 213 8.92 -9.17 -13.72
N LEU A 214 9.82 -10.08 -13.36
CA LEU A 214 11.16 -9.76 -12.90
C LEU A 214 12.20 -9.90 -14.02
N GLU A 215 11.79 -10.30 -15.24
CA GLU A 215 12.73 -10.81 -16.27
C GLU A 215 13.65 -9.75 -16.90
N ASP A 216 13.52 -8.46 -16.59
CA ASP A 216 14.15 -7.46 -17.44
C ASP A 216 14.99 -6.40 -16.72
N ASN A 217 16.03 -6.80 -15.98
CA ASN A 217 17.09 -5.89 -15.47
C ASN A 217 16.57 -4.55 -14.86
N GLY A 218 15.41 -4.59 -14.19
CA GLY A 218 14.77 -3.41 -13.60
C GLY A 218 13.93 -2.52 -14.54
N LYS A 219 13.53 -3.01 -15.72
CA LYS A 219 12.71 -2.26 -16.70
C LYS A 219 11.29 -2.80 -16.94
N GLY A 220 10.99 -4.03 -16.53
CA GLY A 220 9.63 -4.58 -16.55
C GLY A 220 8.81 -4.16 -15.33
N LYS A 221 8.49 -2.87 -15.19
CA LYS A 221 7.53 -2.38 -14.18
C LYS A 221 6.09 -2.58 -14.68
N ASP A 222 5.83 -3.69 -15.36
CA ASP A 222 4.49 -4.00 -15.83
C ASP A 222 3.69 -4.39 -14.59
N ALA A 223 2.70 -3.53 -14.29
CA ALA A 223 1.80 -3.76 -13.19
C ALA A 223 1.25 -5.19 -13.28
N PRO A 224 0.97 -5.87 -12.15
CA PRO A 224 0.45 -7.25 -12.14
C PRO A 224 -0.98 -7.36 -12.66
N TYR A 225 -1.40 -6.38 -13.45
CA TYR A 225 -2.69 -6.25 -14.06
C TYR A 225 -2.60 -5.45 -15.35
N PHE A 226 -3.55 -5.72 -16.24
CA PHE A 226 -3.73 -4.93 -17.44
C PHE A 226 -5.20 -4.56 -17.59
N SER A 227 -5.45 -3.37 -18.15
CA SER A 227 -6.79 -2.92 -18.45
C SER A 227 -7.31 -3.54 -19.74
N ILE A 228 -8.57 -3.92 -19.75
CA ILE A 228 -9.30 -4.36 -20.94
C ILE A 228 -10.52 -3.48 -21.17
N ASN A 229 -11.17 -3.62 -22.33
CA ASN A 229 -12.41 -2.90 -22.66
C ASN A 229 -12.28 -1.37 -22.51
N GLY A 230 -11.16 -0.82 -22.99
CA GLY A 230 -10.89 0.62 -22.97
C GLY A 230 -10.68 1.20 -21.57
N GLY A 231 -10.10 0.43 -20.64
CA GLY A 231 -9.85 0.89 -19.27
C GLY A 231 -10.95 0.56 -18.27
N LYS A 232 -12.11 0.08 -18.73
CA LYS A 232 -13.29 -0.14 -17.88
C LYS A 232 -13.21 -1.37 -16.99
N GLN A 233 -12.37 -2.32 -17.35
CA GLN A 233 -12.18 -3.57 -16.61
C GLN A 233 -10.69 -3.84 -16.46
N VAL A 234 -10.35 -4.60 -15.43
CA VAL A 234 -8.96 -4.92 -15.08
C VAL A 234 -8.83 -6.42 -14.97
N VAL A 235 -7.77 -6.98 -15.54
CA VAL A 235 -7.40 -8.38 -15.33
C VAL A 235 -6.16 -8.41 -14.48
N TYR A 236 -6.27 -9.03 -13.31
CA TYR A 236 -5.15 -9.33 -12.41
C TYR A 236 -4.55 -10.67 -12.77
N VAL A 237 -3.22 -10.76 -12.71
CA VAL A 237 -2.47 -11.99 -12.85
C VAL A 237 -1.74 -12.27 -11.55
N ALA A 238 -1.85 -13.49 -11.04
CA ALA A 238 -1.15 -13.90 -9.83
C ALA A 238 -0.56 -15.30 -9.99
N ARG A 239 0.60 -15.54 -9.38
CA ARG A 239 1.25 -16.86 -9.34
C ARG A 239 1.09 -17.48 -7.96
N GLN A 240 0.81 -18.78 -7.95
CA GLN A 240 0.75 -19.54 -6.72
C GLN A 240 2.13 -19.62 -6.06
N ARG A 241 2.16 -19.47 -4.74
CA ARG A 241 3.33 -19.74 -3.91
C ARG A 241 3.15 -21.07 -3.17
N LYS A 242 4.17 -21.93 -3.23
CA LYS A 242 4.16 -23.26 -2.58
C LYS A 242 4.89 -23.28 -1.24
N GLY A 243 5.59 -22.20 -0.90
CA GLY A 243 6.57 -22.20 0.19
C GLY A 243 7.89 -22.87 -0.25
N GLY A 244 8.94 -22.75 0.54
CA GLY A 244 10.27 -23.27 0.19
C GLY A 244 11.39 -22.40 0.76
N ILE A 245 12.58 -22.96 0.86
CA ILE A 245 13.71 -22.31 1.54
C ILE A 245 14.47 -21.37 0.59
N SER A 246 14.49 -21.65 -0.72
CA SER A 246 15.20 -20.82 -1.72
C SER A 246 14.72 -21.04 -3.16
N GLY A 247 14.89 -20.03 -4.02
CA GLY A 247 14.80 -20.16 -5.47
C GLY A 247 13.45 -20.65 -6.01
N SER A 248 13.49 -21.41 -7.11
CA SER A 248 12.31 -21.86 -7.86
C SER A 248 11.35 -22.74 -7.06
N GLU A 249 11.81 -23.37 -5.98
CA GLU A 249 10.98 -24.20 -5.10
C GLU A 249 9.88 -23.40 -4.41
N ARG A 250 10.09 -22.09 -4.20
CA ARG A 250 9.11 -21.19 -3.57
C ARG A 250 7.83 -21.05 -4.40
N TRP A 251 7.90 -21.31 -5.70
CA TRP A 251 6.85 -20.98 -6.66
C TRP A 251 6.10 -22.21 -7.18
N GLY A 252 4.78 -22.06 -7.31
CA GLY A 252 3.94 -23.04 -7.97
C GLY A 252 3.94 -22.91 -9.49
N ASN A 253 3.34 -23.92 -10.14
CA ASN A 253 3.12 -23.97 -11.59
C ASN A 253 1.70 -23.51 -11.95
N SER A 254 0.98 -22.90 -11.00
CA SER A 254 -0.37 -22.40 -11.21
C SER A 254 -0.38 -20.88 -11.31
N LEU A 255 -1.09 -20.39 -12.31
CA LEU A 255 -1.43 -18.97 -12.48
C LEU A 255 -2.92 -18.80 -12.23
N TRP A 256 -3.26 -17.69 -11.58
CA TRP A 256 -4.62 -17.23 -11.39
C TRP A 256 -4.85 -15.95 -12.19
N PHE A 257 -5.98 -15.91 -12.89
CA PHE A 257 -6.44 -14.74 -13.63
C PHE A 257 -7.76 -14.28 -13.01
N GLY A 258 -7.79 -13.04 -12.54
CA GLY A 258 -8.99 -12.44 -11.96
C GLY A 258 -9.44 -11.25 -12.76
N LYS A 259 -10.70 -11.25 -13.20
CA LYS A 259 -11.29 -10.06 -13.82
C LYS A 259 -12.03 -9.25 -12.77
N PHE A 260 -11.64 -7.99 -12.64
CA PHE A 260 -12.39 -6.97 -11.92
C PHE A 260 -13.22 -6.14 -12.91
N ASP A 261 -14.50 -6.03 -12.59
CA ASP A 261 -15.51 -5.35 -13.39
C ASP A 261 -16.31 -4.42 -12.47
N PRO A 262 -16.02 -3.11 -12.44
CA PRO A 262 -16.71 -2.17 -11.54
C PRO A 262 -18.19 -1.97 -11.88
N THR A 263 -18.69 -2.61 -12.95
CA THR A 263 -20.11 -2.61 -13.33
C THR A 263 -20.92 -3.69 -12.62
N LYS A 264 -20.25 -4.65 -11.95
CA LYS A 264 -20.86 -5.82 -11.30
C LYS A 264 -20.44 -5.90 -9.84
#